data_AF-A0A843EA29-F1
#
_entry.id   AF-A0A843EA29-F1
#
_cell.length_a   1.000
_cell.length_b   1.000
_cell.length_c   1.000
_cell.angle_alpha   90.00
_cell.angle_beta   90.00
_cell.angle_gamma   90.00
#
_symmetry.space_group_name_H-M   'P 1'
#
loop_
_entity.id
_entity.type
_entity.pdbx_description
1 polymer ?
#
loop_
_entity_poly.entity_id
_entity_poly.type
_entity_poly.pdbx_seq_one_letter_code
_entity_poly.pdbx_strand_id
1 'polypeptide(L)'
;AVKVRNILSGEEVIFANPENESKITVGNLGVDLSLFESVAIDAIKNACETCDLIIIDEVGKVEVESQAFVDVVKEALEFDKPMIITLHKKSRNPLLQDIRRRDDVRILEVTPTNRNILPYKIVKLMNGESI
;
A
#
# COMPACT_ATOMS: atom_id res chain seq x y z
N ALA A 1 15.26 8.33 7.15
CA ALA A 1 13.90 8.88 7.24
C ALA A 1 13.02 8.13 6.25
N VAL A 2 11.76 7.86 6.60
CA VAL A 2 10.75 7.21 5.74
C VAL A 2 9.72 8.26 5.35
N LYS A 3 9.22 8.16 4.12
CA LYS A 3 8.31 9.12 3.52
C LYS A 3 7.05 8.44 3.00
N VAL A 4 5.97 9.18 2.95
CA VAL A 4 4.76 8.83 2.21
C VAL A 4 4.55 9.87 1.12
N ARG A 5 4.06 9.45 -0.04
CA ARG A 5 3.84 10.32 -1.19
C ARG A 5 2.53 10.00 -1.88
N ASN A 6 1.77 11.03 -2.20
CA ASN A 6 0.69 10.97 -3.16
C ASN A 6 1.27 11.06 -4.58
N ILE A 7 1.10 10.00 -5.38
CA ILE A 7 1.64 9.93 -6.75
C ILE A 7 0.98 10.97 -7.66
N LEU A 8 -0.33 11.20 -7.49
CA LEU A 8 -1.13 12.07 -8.35
C LEU A 8 -0.80 13.55 -8.12
N SER A 9 -0.79 14.00 -6.86
CA SER A 9 -0.52 15.41 -6.53
C SER A 9 0.98 15.73 -6.41
N GLY A 10 1.80 14.72 -6.15
CA GLY A 10 3.22 14.89 -5.82
C GLY A 10 3.47 15.31 -4.37
N GLU A 11 2.41 15.47 -3.55
CA GLU A 11 2.52 15.77 -2.12
C GLU A 11 3.28 14.66 -1.38
N GLU A 12 4.20 15.05 -0.49
CA GLU A 12 5.08 14.13 0.20
C GLU A 12 5.41 14.66 1.60
N VAL A 13 5.48 13.76 2.58
CA VAL A 13 5.93 14.08 3.93
C VAL A 13 6.84 12.99 4.50
N ILE A 14 7.80 13.40 5.34
CA ILE A 14 8.60 12.48 6.16
C ILE A 14 7.79 12.15 7.41
N PHE A 15 7.38 10.90 7.55
CA PHE A 15 6.58 10.46 8.70
C PHE A 15 7.37 9.58 9.68
N ALA A 16 8.57 9.13 9.32
CA ALA A 16 9.46 8.45 10.27
C ALA A 16 10.90 8.97 10.20
N ASN A 17 11.46 9.36 11.35
CA ASN A 17 12.82 9.88 11.45
C ASN A 17 13.45 9.54 12.83
N PRO A 18 14.77 9.74 13.04
CA PRO A 18 15.43 9.43 14.31
C PRO A 18 15.10 10.38 15.47
N GLU A 19 14.58 11.58 15.17
CA GLU A 19 14.27 12.63 16.15
C GLU A 19 12.88 12.43 16.77
N ASN A 20 11.99 11.73 16.08
CA ASN A 20 10.68 11.38 16.56
C ASN A 20 10.78 10.36 17.70
N GLU A 21 10.31 10.73 18.88
CA GLU A 21 10.08 9.78 19.98
C GLU A 21 8.68 9.18 19.83
N SER A 22 8.61 7.87 19.50
CA SER A 22 7.33 7.18 19.28
C SER A 22 7.40 5.73 19.75
N LYS A 23 6.27 5.21 20.22
CA LYS A 23 6.13 3.77 20.53
C LYS A 23 6.12 2.92 19.27
N ILE A 24 5.73 3.51 18.13
CA ILE A 24 5.72 2.87 16.83
C ILE A 24 7.03 3.24 16.13
N THR A 25 7.76 2.22 15.68
CA THR A 25 9.10 2.41 15.12
C THR A 25 9.33 1.57 13.86
N VAL A 26 10.16 2.09 12.96
CA VAL A 26 10.72 1.37 11.81
C VAL A 26 12.23 1.33 11.96
N GLY A 27 12.77 0.20 12.38
CA GLY A 27 14.18 0.12 12.77
C GLY A 27 14.46 1.05 13.96
N ASN A 28 15.30 2.07 13.75
CA ASN A 28 15.64 3.08 14.74
C ASN A 28 14.89 4.42 14.54
N LEU A 29 13.85 4.45 13.71
CA LEU A 29 13.09 5.66 13.39
C LEU A 29 11.76 5.65 14.12
N GLY A 30 11.44 6.72 14.85
CA GLY A 30 10.11 6.91 15.42
C GLY A 30 9.12 7.34 14.34
N VAL A 31 7.92 6.78 14.42
CA VAL A 31 6.84 6.98 13.45
C VAL A 31 5.83 7.99 13.99
N ASP A 32 5.52 8.98 13.18
CA ASP A 32 4.39 9.88 13.34
C ASP A 32 3.28 9.48 12.35
N LEU A 33 2.28 8.76 12.87
CA LEU A 33 1.15 8.31 12.04
C LEU A 33 0.28 9.47 11.56
N SER A 34 0.25 10.61 12.26
CA SER A 34 -0.58 11.75 11.85
C SER A 34 -0.05 12.38 10.56
N LEU A 35 1.27 12.48 10.40
CA LEU A 35 1.90 12.91 9.16
C LEU A 35 1.65 11.90 8.04
N PHE A 36 1.76 10.60 8.34
CA PHE A 36 1.43 9.56 7.36
C PHE A 36 -0.02 9.68 6.86
N GLU A 37 -0.97 9.79 7.79
CA GLU A 37 -2.41 9.90 7.51
C GLU A 37 -2.74 11.17 6.71
N SER A 38 -2.06 12.29 6.98
CA SER A 38 -2.30 13.56 6.29
C SER A 38 -2.13 13.50 4.77
N VAL A 39 -1.39 12.52 4.25
CA VAL A 39 -1.19 12.30 2.81
C VAL A 39 -1.89 11.04 2.34
N ALA A 40 -1.76 9.92 3.07
CA ALA A 40 -2.20 8.61 2.60
C ALA A 40 -3.72 8.50 2.44
N ILE A 41 -4.49 9.06 3.39
CA ILE A 41 -5.95 8.87 3.43
C ILE A 41 -6.61 9.57 2.24
N ASP A 42 -6.29 10.84 2.05
CA ASP A 42 -6.85 11.63 0.96
C ASP A 42 -6.34 11.16 -0.40
N ALA A 43 -5.09 10.67 -0.49
CA ALA A 43 -4.58 10.07 -1.72
C ALA A 43 -5.41 8.86 -2.17
N ILE A 44 -5.73 7.95 -1.24
CA ILE A 44 -6.52 6.75 -1.56
C ILE A 44 -7.95 7.12 -1.90
N LYS A 45 -8.61 7.97 -1.11
CA LYS A 45 -9.99 8.43 -1.39
C LYS A 45 -10.11 9.10 -2.76
N ASN A 46 -9.21 10.03 -3.06
CA ASN A 46 -9.20 10.72 -4.35
C ASN A 46 -8.96 9.74 -5.51
N ALA A 47 -8.10 8.73 -5.33
CA ALA A 47 -7.88 7.71 -6.35
C ALA A 47 -9.13 6.83 -6.57
N CYS A 48 -9.83 6.45 -5.49
CA CYS A 48 -11.10 5.73 -5.58
C CYS A 48 -12.16 6.50 -6.36
N GLU A 49 -12.18 7.83 -6.29
CA GLU A 49 -13.14 8.66 -7.04
C GLU A 49 -12.69 8.95 -8.47
N THR A 50 -11.43 9.33 -8.67
CA THR A 50 -11.00 10.03 -9.90
C THR A 50 -10.04 9.25 -10.79
N CYS A 51 -9.40 8.20 -10.29
CA CYS A 51 -8.38 7.46 -11.04
C CYS A 51 -8.93 6.16 -11.65
N ASP A 52 -8.36 5.76 -12.78
CA ASP A 52 -8.63 4.45 -13.41
C ASP A 52 -7.82 3.31 -12.76
N LEU A 53 -6.76 3.64 -12.02
CA LEU A 53 -5.84 2.69 -11.39
C LEU A 53 -5.43 3.21 -10.01
N ILE A 54 -5.48 2.34 -9.00
CA ILE A 54 -5.00 2.62 -7.65
C ILE A 54 -3.70 1.86 -7.39
N ILE A 55 -2.67 2.56 -6.89
CA ILE A 55 -1.38 1.95 -6.55
C ILE A 55 -1.09 2.26 -5.08
N ILE A 56 -0.81 1.20 -4.30
CA ILE A 56 -0.42 1.31 -2.89
C ILE A 56 0.88 0.53 -2.68
N ASP A 57 1.96 1.27 -2.39
CA ASP A 57 3.28 0.72 -2.09
C ASP A 57 3.79 1.33 -0.77
N GLU A 58 3.75 0.66 0.39
CA GLU A 58 3.29 -0.70 0.68
C GLU A 58 2.14 -0.72 1.70
N VAL A 59 1.46 -1.86 1.83
CA VAL A 59 0.64 -2.18 3.02
C VAL A 59 1.47 -3.11 3.91
N GLY A 60 2.10 -2.52 4.92
CA GLY A 60 3.12 -3.17 5.72
C GLY A 60 2.76 -3.33 7.19
N LYS A 61 3.79 -3.39 8.03
CA LYS A 61 3.63 -3.48 9.50
C LYS A 61 3.27 -2.12 10.11
N VAL A 62 3.74 -1.04 9.50
CA VAL A 62 3.73 0.29 10.11
C VAL A 62 2.46 1.03 9.73
N GLU A 63 2.08 0.95 8.47
CA GLU A 63 0.91 1.59 7.88
C GLU A 63 -0.38 1.04 8.51
N VAL A 64 -0.40 -0.25 8.84
CA VAL A 64 -1.55 -0.90 9.49
C VAL A 64 -1.72 -0.57 10.97
N GLU A 65 -0.78 0.16 11.58
CA GLU A 65 -0.98 0.75 12.91
C GLU A 65 -1.92 1.96 12.85
N SER A 66 -2.12 2.55 11.67
CA SER A 66 -3.16 3.57 11.44
C SER A 66 -4.49 2.89 11.12
N GLN A 67 -5.47 3.02 12.02
CA GLN A 67 -6.82 2.51 11.78
C GLN A 67 -7.50 3.21 10.60
N ALA A 68 -7.29 4.52 10.45
CA ALA A 68 -7.81 5.28 9.32
C ALA A 68 -7.30 4.73 7.98
N PHE A 69 -6.01 4.36 7.92
CA PHE A 69 -5.42 3.75 6.74
C PHE A 69 -5.99 2.35 6.47
N VAL A 70 -6.14 1.53 7.52
CA VAL A 70 -6.78 0.21 7.38
C VAL A 70 -8.20 0.34 6.81
N ASP A 71 -8.98 1.29 7.32
CA ASP A 71 -10.36 1.50 6.90
C ASP A 71 -10.45 1.98 5.45
N VAL A 72 -9.64 2.97 5.05
CA VAL A 72 -9.66 3.47 3.67
C VAL A 72 -9.15 2.44 2.66
N VAL A 73 -8.20 1.57 3.05
CA VAL A 73 -7.75 0.46 2.18
C VAL A 73 -8.85 -0.57 2.01
N LYS A 74 -9.58 -0.91 3.08
CA LYS A 74 -10.75 -1.79 2.98
C LYS A 74 -11.82 -1.19 2.08
N GLU A 75 -12.12 0.09 2.25
CA GLU A 75 -13.06 0.80 1.40
C GLU A 75 -12.62 0.76 -0.07
N ALA A 76 -11.34 1.05 -0.34
CA ALA A 76 -10.76 1.01 -1.68
C ALA A 76 -10.91 -0.37 -2.36
N LEU A 77 -10.76 -1.45 -1.61
CA LEU A 77 -10.92 -2.82 -2.11
C LEU A 77 -12.38 -3.19 -2.46
N GLU A 78 -13.36 -2.43 -1.97
CA GLU A 78 -14.76 -2.62 -2.36
C GLU A 78 -15.11 -1.87 -3.66
N PHE A 79 -14.23 -0.98 -4.15
CA PHE A 79 -14.37 -0.40 -5.47
C PHE A 79 -13.88 -1.40 -6.53
N ASP A 80 -14.70 -1.62 -7.56
CA ASP A 80 -14.35 -2.43 -8.73
C ASP A 80 -13.40 -1.66 -9.69
N LYS A 81 -12.26 -1.21 -9.15
CA LYS A 81 -11.20 -0.52 -9.89
C LYS A 81 -9.94 -1.38 -9.92
N PRO A 82 -9.19 -1.41 -11.02
CA PRO A 82 -7.89 -2.05 -11.05
C PRO A 82 -6.96 -1.50 -9.95
N MET A 83 -6.30 -2.40 -9.22
CA MET A 83 -5.37 -2.04 -8.13
C MET A 83 -4.06 -2.82 -8.22
N ILE A 84 -2.96 -2.15 -7.85
CA ILE A 84 -1.67 -2.79 -7.58
C ILE A 84 -1.27 -2.47 -6.14
N ILE A 85 -1.11 -3.50 -5.32
CA ILE A 85 -0.76 -3.36 -3.90
C ILE A 85 0.44 -4.25 -3.57
N THR A 86 1.45 -3.69 -2.93
CA THR A 86 2.54 -4.49 -2.35
C THR A 86 2.21 -4.82 -0.89
N LEU A 87 2.35 -6.10 -0.52
CA LEU A 87 2.01 -6.60 0.81
C LEU A 87 3.25 -7.16 1.50
N HIS A 88 3.43 -6.84 2.78
CA HIS A 88 4.51 -7.45 3.56
C HIS A 88 4.32 -8.98 3.69
N LYS A 89 5.22 -9.77 3.05
CA LYS A 89 5.09 -11.22 2.84
C LYS A 89 4.72 -12.04 4.09
N LYS A 90 5.30 -11.73 5.24
CA LYS A 90 5.12 -12.52 6.48
C LYS A 90 4.17 -11.87 7.49
N SER A 91 3.47 -10.79 7.13
CA SER A 91 2.54 -10.15 8.05
C SER A 91 1.36 -11.08 8.37
N ARG A 92 1.00 -11.11 9.65
CA ARG A 92 -0.20 -11.80 10.17
C ARG A 92 -1.32 -10.80 10.51
N ASN A 93 -1.15 -9.52 10.16
CA ASN A 93 -2.19 -8.53 10.38
C ASN A 93 -3.47 -8.94 9.64
N PRO A 94 -4.66 -8.83 10.28
CA PRO A 94 -5.94 -9.25 9.69
C PRO A 94 -6.18 -8.69 8.29
N LEU A 95 -5.94 -7.39 8.05
CA LEU A 95 -6.13 -6.75 6.74
C LEU A 95 -5.37 -7.49 5.63
N LEU A 96 -4.09 -7.80 5.86
CA LEU A 96 -3.27 -8.47 4.85
C LEU A 96 -3.70 -9.92 4.64
N GLN A 97 -4.26 -10.59 5.65
CA GLN A 97 -4.82 -11.93 5.50
C GLN A 97 -6.13 -11.90 4.71
N ASP A 98 -6.97 -10.89 4.96
CA ASP A 98 -8.23 -10.67 4.24
C ASP A 98 -7.95 -10.41 2.76
N ILE A 99 -7.02 -9.49 2.43
CA ILE A 99 -6.61 -9.22 1.04
C ILE A 99 -6.14 -10.50 0.34
N ARG A 100 -5.31 -11.34 0.98
CA ARG A 100 -4.79 -12.58 0.37
C ARG A 100 -5.84 -13.64 0.11
N ARG A 101 -6.98 -13.58 0.79
CA ARG A 101 -8.07 -14.56 0.70
C ARG A 101 -9.16 -14.15 -0.26
N ARG A 102 -9.10 -12.93 -0.83
CA ARG A 102 -10.10 -12.52 -1.80
C ARG A 102 -9.93 -13.31 -3.09
N ASP A 103 -11.06 -13.70 -3.68
CA ASP A 103 -11.08 -14.46 -4.93
C ASP A 103 -10.87 -13.58 -6.17
N ASP A 104 -11.01 -12.25 -6.02
CA ASP A 104 -10.87 -11.24 -7.07
C ASP A 104 -9.45 -10.67 -7.18
N VAL A 105 -8.50 -11.10 -6.34
CA VAL A 105 -7.10 -10.64 -6.41
C VAL A 105 -6.15 -11.71 -6.96
N ARG A 106 -5.13 -11.26 -7.70
CA ARG A 106 -4.03 -12.11 -8.14
C ARG A 106 -2.80 -11.87 -7.27
N ILE A 107 -2.42 -12.86 -6.46
CA ILE A 107 -1.21 -12.78 -5.63
C ILE A 107 0.02 -13.25 -6.41
N LEU A 108 1.00 -12.37 -6.56
CA LEU A 108 2.29 -12.67 -7.17
C LEU A 108 3.39 -12.60 -6.10
N GLU A 109 3.98 -13.73 -5.76
CA GLU A 109 5.14 -13.74 -4.88
C GLU A 109 6.39 -13.24 -5.61
N VAL A 110 7.02 -12.19 -5.08
CA VAL A 110 8.33 -11.70 -5.58
C VAL A 110 9.46 -12.58 -5.03
N THR A 111 10.27 -13.11 -5.93
CA THR A 111 11.46 -13.91 -5.64
C THR A 111 12.67 -13.33 -6.38
N PRO A 112 13.91 -13.65 -5.97
CA PRO A 112 15.11 -13.22 -6.68
C PRO A 112 15.13 -13.62 -8.16
N THR A 113 14.51 -14.76 -8.50
CA THR A 113 14.48 -15.30 -9.86
C THR A 113 13.41 -14.66 -10.74
N ASN A 114 12.30 -14.16 -10.16
CA ASN A 114 11.19 -13.61 -10.94
C ASN A 114 11.05 -12.07 -10.91
N ARG A 115 11.76 -11.37 -10.01
CA ARG A 115 11.59 -9.91 -9.83
C ARG A 115 11.70 -9.08 -11.11
N ASN A 116 12.56 -9.51 -12.05
CA ASN A 116 12.78 -8.79 -13.31
C ASN A 116 11.71 -9.10 -14.36
N ILE A 117 10.99 -10.22 -14.25
CA ILE A 117 9.93 -10.61 -15.19
C ILE A 117 8.54 -10.17 -14.73
N LEU A 118 8.36 -9.96 -13.42
CA LEU A 118 7.07 -9.60 -12.84
C LEU A 118 6.47 -8.30 -13.41
N PRO A 119 7.23 -7.22 -13.69
CA PRO A 119 6.66 -6.03 -14.30
C PRO A 119 5.95 -6.33 -15.63
N TYR A 120 6.57 -7.13 -16.50
CA TYR A 120 5.96 -7.53 -17.77
C TYR A 120 4.71 -8.39 -17.56
N LYS A 121 4.74 -9.30 -16.58
CA LYS A 121 3.58 -10.13 -16.22
C LYS A 121 2.43 -9.26 -15.69
N ILE A 122 2.72 -8.31 -14.82
CA ILE A 122 1.73 -7.41 -14.21
C ILE A 122 1.04 -6.58 -15.30
N VAL A 123 1.79 -5.95 -16.20
CA VAL A 123 1.21 -5.15 -17.30
C VAL A 123 0.24 -5.97 -18.15
N LYS A 124 0.59 -7.22 -18.50
CA LYS A 124 -0.29 -8.12 -19.24
C LYS A 124 -1.58 -8.45 -18.46
N LEU A 125 -1.46 -8.73 -17.15
CA LEU A 125 -2.64 -8.99 -16.30
C LEU A 125 -3.57 -7.78 -16.26
N MET A 126 -2.99 -6.58 -16.15
CA MET A 126 -3.76 -5.32 -16.12
C MET A 126 -4.49 -5.05 -17.45
N ASN A 127 -3.97 -5.56 -18.57
CA ASN A 127 -4.64 -5.50 -19.87
C ASN A 127 -5.69 -6.61 -20.08
N GLY A 128 -5.96 -7.45 -19.07
CA GLY A 128 -6.91 -8.56 -19.17
C GLY A 128 -6.38 -9.77 -19.94
N GLU A 129 -5.07 -9.85 -20.18
CA GLU A 129 -4.47 -11.01 -20.84
C GLU A 129 -4.42 -12.22 -19.88
N SER A 130 -4.80 -13.39 -20.40
CA SER A 130 -4.54 -14.67 -19.71
C SER A 130 -3.05 -15.02 -19.84
N ILE A 131 -2.39 -15.27 -18.71
CA ILE A 131 -0.95 -15.59 -18.61
C ILE A 131 -0.75 -16.88 -17.86
#